data_AF-A0A7C7GRW4-F1
#
_entry.id   AF-A0A7C7GRW4-F1
#
_cell.length_a   1.000
_cell.length_b   1.000
_cell.length_c   1.000
_cell.angle_alpha   90.00
_cell.angle_beta   90.00
_cell.angle_gamma   90.00
#
_symmetry.space_group_name_H-M   'P 1'
#
loop_
_entity.id
_entity.type
_entity.pdbx_description
1 polymer ?
#
loop_
_entity_poly.entity_id
_entity_poly.type
_entity_poly.pdbx_seq_one_letter_code
_entity_poly.pdbx_strand_id
1 'polypeptide(L)'
;MRKIFSTIPVLALIALVFLGSCTSTPEGEDFQTLDVSTIDKGAGEPDENGFVWQSEQFADLKIVRYQVPGWEHLTDSQQALVYCLNMAGLSGRDMMYDQNNRYNLRVRRLLESIHESFDGDRGTIGWNRFEVYLKRIWFSNGIHHHYSNKKHIPEFSGEYLDFLLEATSSTCSAEIREVMMDPTVHSKKVELDGEKGLVEGSSVNFYGPGVTTEDARAYFDSIKVKGDRSPVEYGLNSRLVKLENNEIVEETYKIGGLYNDALVEVVKWLNEAIKYTENDKQASAMRHLIKYYETGDLEEWSLYNINWVKDTEGVVDYINGFVEVYNDPLGYTGSYETIVEIKDFEASARMATLMDNAQWFEDHMPFAENHKKDEVVGITYNVVSVAGEAGDASPSTPIGVNLPNSNWIRQVHGSKSVSLGNIVSAYANASGGGMLAEFAHDEAEMRRVEAHGDLAGKLHTAMHEVIGHASGKLEEDV
;
A
#
# COMPACT_ATOMS: atom_id res chain seq x y z
N MET A 1 2.06 -82.47 -6.03
CA MET A 1 1.40 -82.94 -7.27
C MET A 1 0.97 -81.73 -8.08
N ARG A 2 1.21 -81.79 -9.40
CA ARG A 2 0.96 -80.77 -10.42
C ARG A 2 -0.53 -80.47 -10.68
N LYS A 3 -0.77 -79.26 -11.22
CA LYS A 3 -1.80 -78.76 -12.20
C LYS A 3 -2.49 -77.51 -11.61
N ILE A 4 -2.20 -76.26 -12.00
CA ILE A 4 -2.18 -75.52 -13.30
C ILE A 4 -3.57 -75.34 -13.96
N PHE A 5 -3.84 -74.06 -14.28
CA PHE A 5 -4.84 -73.42 -15.18
C PHE A 5 -6.18 -73.02 -14.53
N SER A 6 -6.82 -71.87 -14.79
CA SER A 6 -6.55 -70.66 -15.60
C SER A 6 -7.80 -69.77 -15.57
N THR A 7 -7.65 -68.43 -15.53
CA THR A 7 -8.47 -67.37 -16.19
C THR A 7 -9.98 -67.28 -15.84
N ILE A 8 -10.67 -66.16 -15.61
CA ILE A 8 -10.74 -64.81 -16.23
C ILE A 8 -11.48 -63.89 -15.22
N PRO A 9 -11.13 -62.60 -14.99
CA PRO A 9 -12.05 -61.64 -14.41
C PRO A 9 -12.87 -60.97 -15.53
N VAL A 10 -14.19 -60.99 -15.38
CA VAL A 10 -15.15 -60.29 -16.26
C VAL A 10 -14.98 -58.79 -16.07
N LEU A 11 -14.37 -58.12 -17.05
CA LEU A 11 -14.38 -56.66 -17.19
C LEU A 11 -15.79 -56.25 -17.65
N ALA A 12 -16.55 -55.58 -16.78
CA ALA A 12 -17.78 -54.90 -17.19
C ALA A 12 -17.40 -53.56 -17.84
N LEU A 13 -17.38 -53.55 -19.18
CA LEU A 13 -17.21 -52.34 -19.99
C LEU A 13 -18.56 -51.59 -20.01
N ILE A 14 -18.73 -50.59 -19.14
CA ILE A 14 -19.83 -49.63 -19.28
C ILE A 14 -19.38 -48.61 -20.33
N ALA A 15 -19.87 -48.78 -21.55
CA ALA A 15 -19.77 -47.76 -22.59
C ALA A 15 -20.74 -46.62 -22.24
N LEU A 16 -20.22 -45.52 -21.69
CA LEU A 16 -20.95 -44.26 -21.63
C LEU A 16 -21.00 -43.68 -23.05
N VAL A 17 -22.18 -43.72 -23.65
CA VAL A 17 -22.49 -43.01 -24.88
C VAL A 17 -22.60 -41.52 -24.53
N PHE A 18 -21.54 -40.76 -24.80
CA PHE A 18 -21.64 -39.30 -24.84
C PHE A 18 -22.50 -38.92 -26.05
N LEU A 19 -23.74 -38.53 -25.77
CA LEU A 19 -24.56 -37.77 -26.71
C LEU A 19 -23.91 -36.40 -26.86
N GLY A 20 -23.18 -36.22 -27.96
CA GLY A 20 -22.66 -34.93 -28.38
C GLY A 20 -23.82 -33.96 -28.62
N SER A 21 -23.99 -33.02 -27.69
CA SER A 21 -24.52 -31.71 -28.04
C SER A 21 -23.37 -30.94 -28.66
N CYS A 22 -23.42 -30.72 -29.97
CA CYS A 22 -22.47 -29.83 -30.64
C CYS A 22 -22.76 -28.38 -30.24
N THR A 23 -22.27 -27.96 -29.09
CA THR A 23 -21.78 -26.58 -28.91
C THR A 23 -20.33 -26.62 -29.34
N SER A 24 -19.99 -26.01 -30.47
CA SER A 24 -18.60 -25.82 -30.87
C SER A 24 -17.83 -25.24 -29.68
N THR A 25 -16.83 -25.97 -29.17
CA THR A 25 -15.89 -25.40 -28.20
C THR A 25 -15.37 -24.11 -28.81
N PRO A 26 -15.49 -22.97 -28.11
CA PRO A 26 -15.00 -21.70 -28.64
C PRO A 26 -13.54 -21.85 -29.11
N GLU A 27 -13.26 -21.40 -30.33
CA GLU A 27 -11.93 -21.50 -30.93
C GLU A 27 -11.05 -20.35 -30.41
N GLY A 28 -9.80 -20.65 -30.04
CA GLY A 28 -8.83 -19.64 -29.58
C GLY A 28 -7.76 -20.20 -28.65
N GLU A 29 -6.68 -19.46 -28.45
CA GLU A 29 -5.59 -19.83 -27.51
C GLU A 29 -6.11 -19.89 -26.07
N ASP A 30 -6.95 -18.95 -25.67
CA ASP A 30 -7.48 -18.83 -24.30
C ASP A 30 -8.33 -20.04 -23.86
N PHE A 31 -8.91 -20.78 -24.80
CA PHE A 31 -9.72 -21.97 -24.52
C PHE A 31 -8.90 -23.27 -24.42
N GLN A 32 -7.58 -23.21 -24.65
CA GLN A 32 -6.70 -24.36 -24.53
C GLN A 32 -6.33 -24.61 -23.06
N THR A 33 -6.07 -25.88 -22.73
CA THR A 33 -5.54 -26.27 -21.42
C THR A 33 -4.16 -25.66 -21.20
N LEU A 34 -3.96 -25.10 -20.03
CA LEU A 34 -2.70 -24.54 -19.57
C LEU A 34 -1.75 -25.67 -19.12
N ASP A 35 -0.53 -25.68 -19.65
CA ASP A 35 0.52 -26.59 -19.18
C ASP A 35 1.09 -26.14 -17.84
N VAL A 36 0.46 -26.61 -16.76
CA VAL A 36 0.85 -26.31 -15.37
C VAL A 36 2.23 -26.84 -14.99
N SER A 37 2.85 -27.73 -15.78
CA SER A 37 4.20 -28.24 -15.48
C SER A 37 5.29 -27.18 -15.61
N THR A 38 4.98 -26.05 -16.23
CA THR A 38 5.89 -24.93 -16.47
C THR A 38 5.63 -23.72 -15.56
N ILE A 39 4.62 -23.79 -14.69
CA ILE A 39 4.20 -22.66 -13.87
C ILE A 39 4.84 -22.76 -12.49
N ASP A 40 5.82 -21.90 -12.25
CA ASP A 40 6.27 -21.59 -10.91
C ASP A 40 5.26 -20.65 -10.23
N LYS A 41 4.69 -21.08 -9.10
CA LYS A 41 3.79 -20.23 -8.29
C LYS A 41 4.55 -19.10 -7.58
N GLY A 42 5.87 -19.17 -7.57
CA GLY A 42 6.76 -18.23 -6.93
C GLY A 42 6.50 -18.13 -5.43
N ALA A 43 6.08 -19.21 -4.77
CA ALA A 43 6.08 -19.25 -3.32
C ALA A 43 7.52 -19.52 -2.84
N GLY A 44 7.97 -18.80 -1.82
CA GLY A 44 9.26 -19.05 -1.19
C GLY A 44 9.24 -20.30 -0.31
N GLU A 45 10.42 -20.83 0.02
CA GLU A 45 10.55 -21.87 1.03
C GLU A 45 10.22 -21.29 2.42
N PRO A 46 9.62 -22.08 3.32
CA PRO A 46 9.41 -21.67 4.70
C PRO A 46 10.74 -21.48 5.44
N ASP A 47 10.77 -20.52 6.36
CA ASP A 47 11.90 -20.34 7.28
C ASP A 47 11.97 -21.46 8.35
N GLU A 48 12.95 -21.36 9.25
CA GLU A 48 13.15 -22.33 10.34
C GLU A 48 11.93 -22.49 11.28
N ASN A 49 11.04 -21.49 11.31
CA ASN A 49 9.82 -21.50 12.11
C ASN A 49 8.58 -21.87 11.29
N GLY A 50 8.75 -22.25 10.02
CA GLY A 50 7.66 -22.62 9.12
C GLY A 50 6.93 -21.44 8.46
N PHE A 51 7.44 -20.21 8.60
CA PHE A 51 6.81 -19.04 8.01
C PHE A 51 7.25 -18.85 6.56
N VAL A 52 6.28 -18.74 5.65
CA VAL A 52 6.52 -18.50 4.23
C VAL A 52 6.43 -17.00 3.95
N TRP A 53 7.58 -16.37 3.73
CA TRP A 53 7.71 -14.92 3.51
C TRP A 53 7.18 -14.45 2.15
N GLN A 54 7.40 -15.21 1.07
CA GLN A 54 6.85 -14.93 -0.26
C GLN A 54 5.72 -15.93 -0.55
N SER A 55 4.46 -15.48 -0.61
CA SER A 55 3.32 -16.39 -0.79
C SER A 55 3.05 -16.77 -2.23
N GLU A 56 3.27 -15.84 -3.15
CA GLU A 56 3.09 -16.06 -4.59
C GLU A 56 3.86 -15.02 -5.41
N GLN A 57 4.05 -15.32 -6.69
CA GLN A 57 4.54 -14.40 -7.71
C GLN A 57 3.67 -14.50 -8.95
N PHE A 58 3.28 -13.36 -9.52
CA PHE A 58 2.53 -13.30 -10.78
C PHE A 58 2.86 -12.01 -11.52
N ALA A 59 2.84 -12.06 -12.85
CA ALA A 59 3.32 -10.96 -13.68
C ALA A 59 4.70 -10.46 -13.20
N ASP A 60 4.81 -9.17 -12.89
CA ASP A 60 5.99 -8.50 -12.36
C ASP A 60 5.94 -8.27 -10.83
N LEU A 61 5.07 -8.99 -10.12
CA LEU A 61 4.74 -8.75 -8.71
C LEU A 61 5.05 -9.96 -7.83
N LYS A 62 5.66 -9.70 -6.66
CA LYS A 62 5.83 -10.65 -5.57
C LYS A 62 4.91 -10.27 -4.43
N ILE A 63 4.18 -11.24 -3.87
CA ILE A 63 3.38 -11.03 -2.67
C ILE A 63 4.19 -11.47 -1.47
N VAL A 64 4.58 -10.48 -0.66
CA VAL A 64 5.39 -10.67 0.53
C VAL A 64 4.51 -10.54 1.77
N ARG A 65 4.72 -11.42 2.74
CA ARG A 65 4.07 -11.46 4.04
C ARG A 65 5.05 -10.98 5.09
N TYR A 66 4.57 -10.26 6.09
CA TYR A 66 5.34 -9.85 7.25
C TYR A 66 4.76 -10.45 8.54
N GLN A 67 5.61 -10.54 9.57
CA GLN A 67 5.19 -10.84 10.93
C GLN A 67 4.94 -9.53 11.69
N VAL A 68 4.18 -9.61 12.79
CA VAL A 68 3.88 -8.45 13.67
C VAL A 68 4.55 -8.68 15.03
N PRO A 69 5.89 -8.56 15.13
CA PRO A 69 6.59 -8.77 16.38
C PRO A 69 6.18 -7.72 17.43
N GLY A 70 6.11 -8.11 18.70
CA GLY A 70 5.67 -7.25 19.79
C GLY A 70 4.15 -7.27 20.04
N TRP A 71 3.35 -7.93 19.18
CA TRP A 71 1.91 -8.12 19.39
C TRP A 71 1.59 -8.80 20.72
N GLU A 72 2.36 -9.84 21.05
CA GLU A 72 2.28 -10.61 22.30
C GLU A 72 2.67 -9.83 23.57
N HIS A 73 3.31 -8.67 23.42
CA HIS A 73 3.68 -7.78 24.52
C HIS A 73 2.63 -6.69 24.79
N LEU A 74 1.64 -6.55 23.91
CA LEU A 74 0.54 -5.61 24.10
C LEU A 74 -0.42 -6.07 25.19
N THR A 75 -0.94 -5.11 25.95
CA THR A 75 -2.11 -5.32 26.81
C THR A 75 -3.38 -5.54 25.98
N ASP A 76 -4.41 -6.14 26.57
CA ASP A 76 -5.72 -6.31 25.91
C ASP A 76 -6.28 -4.98 25.36
N SER A 77 -6.07 -3.88 26.08
CA SER A 77 -6.50 -2.54 25.64
C SER A 77 -5.72 -2.06 24.41
N GLN A 78 -4.39 -2.27 24.37
CA GLN A 78 -3.57 -1.91 23.22
C GLN A 78 -3.89 -2.80 22.00
N GLN A 79 -4.14 -4.10 22.20
CA GLN A 79 -4.60 -4.97 21.12
C GLN A 79 -5.96 -4.53 20.56
N ALA A 80 -6.89 -4.12 21.43
CA ALA A 80 -8.16 -3.55 21.02
C ALA A 80 -7.99 -2.24 20.23
N LEU A 81 -7.08 -1.36 20.66
CA LEU A 81 -6.72 -0.15 19.93
C LEU A 81 -6.20 -0.46 18.52
N VAL A 82 -5.21 -1.35 18.39
CA VAL A 82 -4.65 -1.78 17.10
C VAL A 82 -5.73 -2.39 16.21
N TYR A 83 -6.59 -3.25 16.76
CA TYR A 83 -7.72 -3.83 16.01
C TYR A 83 -8.65 -2.75 15.47
N CYS A 84 -9.08 -1.80 16.30
CA CYS A 84 -9.99 -0.73 15.87
C CYS A 84 -9.36 0.16 14.80
N LEU A 85 -8.08 0.52 14.95
CA LEU A 85 -7.33 1.31 13.97
C LEU A 85 -7.20 0.58 12.63
N ASN A 86 -6.90 -0.73 12.65
CA ASN A 86 -6.86 -1.54 11.44
C ASN A 86 -8.23 -1.62 10.75
N MET A 87 -9.30 -1.79 11.51
CA MET A 87 -10.66 -1.79 10.96
C MET A 87 -11.06 -0.43 10.38
N ALA A 88 -10.63 0.68 10.99
CA ALA A 88 -10.80 2.02 10.43
C ALA A 88 -10.09 2.12 9.07
N GLY A 89 -8.82 1.69 8.99
CA GLY A 89 -8.06 1.66 7.75
C GLY A 89 -8.73 0.88 6.63
N LEU A 90 -9.06 -0.38 6.90
CA LEU A 90 -9.68 -1.29 5.93
C LEU A 90 -11.05 -0.80 5.42
N SER A 91 -11.79 -0.05 6.25
CA SER A 91 -13.08 0.53 5.87
C SER A 91 -12.96 1.57 4.74
N GLY A 92 -11.78 2.18 4.58
CA GLY A 92 -11.52 3.15 3.51
C GLY A 92 -10.92 2.57 2.23
N ARG A 93 -10.71 1.25 2.13
CA ARG A 93 -10.08 0.61 0.95
C ARG A 93 -10.75 1.02 -0.38
N ASP A 94 -12.08 1.07 -0.42
CA ASP A 94 -12.82 1.38 -1.65
C ASP A 94 -12.62 2.84 -2.10
N MET A 95 -12.29 3.77 -1.18
CA MET A 95 -11.96 5.16 -1.54
C MET A 95 -10.72 5.20 -2.43
N MET A 96 -9.67 4.44 -2.09
CA MET A 96 -8.43 4.41 -2.89
C MET A 96 -8.66 3.89 -4.32
N TYR A 97 -9.51 2.88 -4.49
CA TYR A 97 -9.88 2.41 -5.83
C TYR A 97 -10.57 3.51 -6.62
N ASP A 98 -11.55 4.20 -6.03
CA ASP A 98 -12.25 5.29 -6.73
C ASP A 98 -11.32 6.48 -7.03
N GLN A 99 -10.45 6.86 -6.09
CA GLN A 99 -9.42 7.89 -6.26
C GLN A 99 -8.50 7.56 -7.44
N ASN A 100 -8.04 6.32 -7.57
CA ASN A 100 -7.17 5.91 -8.67
C ASN A 100 -7.84 5.99 -10.05
N ASN A 101 -9.16 5.75 -10.14
CA ASN A 101 -9.95 5.90 -11.35
C ASN A 101 -11.46 5.67 -11.07
N ARG A 102 -12.34 6.53 -11.63
CA ARG A 102 -13.82 6.44 -11.47
C ARG A 102 -14.48 5.14 -11.92
N TYR A 103 -13.78 4.28 -12.67
CA TYR A 103 -14.29 2.99 -13.13
C TYR A 103 -13.81 1.81 -12.29
N ASN A 104 -12.78 2.01 -11.45
CA ASN A 104 -12.10 0.91 -10.75
C ASN A 104 -13.04 0.06 -9.90
N LEU A 105 -13.97 0.66 -9.13
CA LEU A 105 -14.91 -0.11 -8.32
C LEU A 105 -15.85 -0.96 -9.17
N ARG A 106 -16.30 -0.46 -10.34
CA ARG A 106 -17.17 -1.21 -11.26
C ARG A 106 -16.40 -2.34 -11.94
N VAL A 107 -15.18 -2.06 -12.41
CA VAL A 107 -14.29 -3.06 -13.02
C VAL A 107 -13.97 -4.15 -12.00
N ARG A 108 -13.50 -3.78 -10.81
CA ARG A 108 -13.15 -4.73 -9.74
C ARG A 108 -14.33 -5.64 -9.39
N ARG A 109 -15.51 -5.07 -9.13
CA ARG A 109 -16.71 -5.84 -8.76
C ARG A 109 -17.19 -6.77 -9.89
N LEU A 110 -17.08 -6.36 -11.15
CA LEU A 110 -17.39 -7.22 -12.29
C LEU A 110 -16.46 -8.44 -12.33
N LEU A 111 -15.15 -8.21 -12.23
CA LEU A 111 -14.15 -9.27 -12.27
C LEU A 111 -14.23 -10.19 -11.03
N GLU A 112 -14.45 -9.63 -9.85
CA GLU A 112 -14.70 -10.39 -8.61
C GLU A 112 -15.95 -11.27 -8.75
N SER A 113 -17.05 -10.73 -9.29
CA SER A 113 -18.29 -11.49 -9.54
C SER A 113 -18.07 -12.65 -10.51
N ILE A 114 -17.34 -12.43 -11.59
CA ILE A 114 -16.96 -13.49 -12.54
C ILE A 114 -16.11 -14.54 -11.82
N HIS A 115 -15.09 -14.10 -11.06
CA HIS A 115 -14.15 -14.99 -10.38
C HIS A 115 -14.85 -15.89 -9.34
N GLU A 116 -15.78 -15.34 -8.57
CA GLU A 116 -16.54 -16.05 -7.54
C GLU A 116 -17.59 -17.00 -8.13
N SER A 117 -18.20 -16.63 -9.25
CA SER A 117 -19.34 -17.37 -9.82
C SER A 117 -18.96 -18.40 -10.88
N PHE A 118 -17.76 -18.30 -11.47
CA PHE A 118 -17.35 -19.19 -12.56
C PHE A 118 -17.08 -20.63 -12.05
N ASP A 119 -17.89 -21.57 -12.54
CA ASP A 119 -17.83 -23.01 -12.23
C ASP A 119 -17.29 -23.86 -13.40
N GLY A 120 -16.86 -23.22 -14.48
CA GLY A 120 -16.23 -23.85 -15.64
C GLY A 120 -14.76 -24.28 -15.40
N ASP A 121 -14.09 -24.66 -16.48
CA ASP A 121 -12.70 -25.12 -16.42
C ASP A 121 -11.72 -23.96 -16.13
N ARG A 122 -11.12 -23.97 -14.93
CA ARG A 122 -10.09 -23.02 -14.47
C ARG A 122 -8.67 -23.43 -14.88
N GLY A 123 -8.52 -24.56 -15.57
CA GLY A 123 -7.25 -25.07 -16.09
C GLY A 123 -6.87 -24.52 -17.47
N THR A 124 -7.53 -23.47 -17.96
CA THR A 124 -7.28 -22.91 -19.29
C THR A 124 -6.28 -21.75 -19.28
N ILE A 125 -5.67 -21.47 -20.44
CA ILE A 125 -4.78 -20.32 -20.64
C ILE A 125 -5.54 -19.00 -20.35
N GLY A 126 -6.76 -18.87 -20.85
CA GLY A 126 -7.61 -17.70 -20.65
C GLY A 126 -7.95 -17.44 -19.19
N TRP A 127 -8.25 -18.50 -18.43
CA TRP A 127 -8.57 -18.35 -17.00
C TRP A 127 -7.36 -17.83 -16.23
N ASN A 128 -6.17 -18.37 -16.49
CA ASN A 128 -4.94 -17.89 -15.87
C ASN A 128 -4.66 -16.42 -16.22
N ARG A 129 -4.81 -16.02 -17.50
CA ARG A 129 -4.67 -14.62 -17.93
C ARG A 129 -5.68 -13.70 -17.23
N PHE A 130 -6.93 -14.16 -17.07
CA PHE A 130 -7.98 -13.46 -16.34
C PHE A 130 -7.63 -13.29 -14.86
N GLU A 131 -7.21 -14.37 -14.20
CA GLU A 131 -6.84 -14.36 -12.79
C GLU A 131 -5.64 -13.44 -12.53
N VAL A 132 -4.60 -13.50 -13.38
CA VAL A 132 -3.44 -12.60 -13.31
C VAL A 132 -3.87 -11.14 -13.47
N TYR A 133 -4.78 -10.83 -14.41
CA TYR A 133 -5.30 -9.47 -14.58
C TYR A 133 -6.04 -8.96 -13.33
N LEU A 134 -6.93 -9.78 -12.77
CA LEU A 134 -7.65 -9.45 -11.52
C LEU A 134 -6.68 -9.25 -10.35
N LYS A 135 -5.68 -10.12 -10.19
CA LYS A 135 -4.65 -9.99 -9.16
C LYS A 135 -3.84 -8.69 -9.30
N ARG A 136 -3.52 -8.25 -10.53
CA ARG A 136 -2.85 -6.96 -10.77
C ARG A 136 -3.74 -5.77 -10.40
N ILE A 137 -5.06 -5.87 -10.58
CA ILE A 137 -6.03 -4.87 -10.13
C ILE A 137 -6.11 -4.81 -8.60
N TRP A 138 -6.12 -5.97 -7.94
CA TRP A 138 -6.04 -6.02 -6.48
C TRP A 138 -4.76 -5.39 -5.96
N PHE A 139 -3.62 -5.76 -6.54
CA PHE A 139 -2.31 -5.24 -6.12
C PHE A 139 -2.16 -3.74 -6.35
N SER A 140 -2.66 -3.22 -7.48
CA SER A 140 -2.43 -1.83 -7.86
C SER A 140 -3.53 -0.87 -7.40
N ASN A 141 -4.49 -1.35 -6.60
CA ASN A 141 -5.69 -0.61 -6.22
C ASN A 141 -6.43 0.01 -7.43
N GLY A 142 -6.42 -0.69 -8.59
CA GLY A 142 -7.02 -0.18 -9.83
C GLY A 142 -6.45 -0.75 -11.12
N ILE A 143 -6.95 -0.26 -12.26
CA ILE A 143 -6.59 -0.74 -13.60
C ILE A 143 -5.22 -0.26 -14.11
N HIS A 144 -4.48 0.52 -13.32
CA HIS A 144 -3.16 1.04 -13.70
C HIS A 144 -2.07 0.40 -12.87
N HIS A 145 -0.91 0.23 -13.45
CA HIS A 145 0.29 -0.22 -12.76
C HIS A 145 0.68 0.77 -11.66
N HIS A 146 0.79 0.28 -10.42
CA HIS A 146 1.08 1.07 -9.22
C HIS A 146 2.31 2.00 -9.38
N TYR A 147 3.41 1.50 -9.96
CA TYR A 147 4.63 2.27 -10.20
C TYR A 147 4.64 3.08 -11.52
N SER A 148 4.49 2.40 -12.68
CA SER A 148 4.64 3.06 -14.00
C SER A 148 3.45 3.92 -14.42
N ASN A 149 2.34 3.88 -13.69
CA ASN A 149 1.07 4.54 -14.00
C ASN A 149 0.39 4.09 -15.30
N LYS A 150 0.98 3.17 -16.07
CA LYS A 150 0.40 2.66 -17.33
C LYS A 150 -0.79 1.75 -17.05
N LYS A 151 -1.80 1.80 -17.91
CA LYS A 151 -2.93 0.87 -17.81
C LYS A 151 -2.50 -0.58 -17.98
N HIS A 152 -3.04 -1.47 -17.15
CA HIS A 152 -2.97 -2.91 -17.33
C HIS A 152 -3.80 -3.31 -18.54
N ILE A 153 -3.18 -3.96 -19.52
CA ILE A 153 -3.87 -4.51 -20.69
C ILE A 153 -4.19 -5.99 -20.41
N PRO A 154 -5.46 -6.42 -20.51
CA PRO A 154 -5.83 -7.83 -20.43
C PRO A 154 -5.08 -8.65 -21.48
N GLU A 155 -4.52 -9.79 -21.08
CA GLU A 155 -3.92 -10.74 -22.01
C GLU A 155 -4.93 -11.75 -22.56
N PHE A 156 -6.09 -11.88 -21.91
CA PHE A 156 -7.21 -12.66 -22.42
C PHE A 156 -7.97 -11.87 -23.50
N SER A 157 -8.49 -12.59 -24.48
CA SER A 157 -9.26 -12.05 -25.60
C SER A 157 -10.64 -11.50 -25.20
N GLY A 158 -11.21 -10.66 -26.07
CA GLY A 158 -12.58 -10.18 -25.92
C GLY A 158 -13.59 -11.32 -25.97
N GLU A 159 -13.34 -12.31 -26.82
CA GLU A 159 -14.14 -13.52 -26.96
C GLU A 159 -14.11 -14.35 -25.67
N TYR A 160 -12.96 -14.43 -25.00
CA TYR A 160 -12.86 -15.13 -23.70
C TYR A 160 -13.61 -14.36 -22.59
N LEU A 161 -13.54 -13.03 -22.59
CA LEU A 161 -14.35 -12.22 -21.67
C LEU A 161 -15.86 -12.45 -21.91
N ASP A 162 -16.30 -12.46 -23.17
CA ASP A 162 -17.71 -12.67 -23.52
C ASP A 162 -18.17 -14.07 -23.08
N PHE A 163 -17.32 -15.10 -23.22
CA PHE A 163 -17.56 -16.43 -22.66
C PHE A 163 -17.72 -16.42 -21.13
N LEU A 164 -16.83 -15.74 -20.39
CA LEU A 164 -16.93 -15.65 -18.94
C LEU A 164 -18.20 -14.91 -18.49
N LEU A 165 -18.60 -13.86 -19.21
CA LEU A 165 -19.83 -13.12 -18.93
C LEU A 165 -21.07 -14.00 -19.14
N GLU A 166 -21.13 -14.76 -20.23
CA GLU A 166 -22.23 -15.70 -20.49
C GLU A 166 -22.28 -16.80 -19.43
N ALA A 167 -21.14 -17.44 -19.15
CA ALA A 167 -21.04 -18.54 -18.19
C ALA A 167 -21.47 -18.13 -16.77
N THR A 168 -21.22 -16.87 -16.38
CA THR A 168 -21.54 -16.36 -15.03
C THR A 168 -22.83 -15.55 -14.97
N SER A 169 -23.56 -15.39 -16.10
CA SER A 169 -24.69 -14.47 -16.21
C SER A 169 -24.36 -13.03 -15.78
N SER A 170 -23.10 -12.63 -15.93
CA SER A 170 -22.63 -11.29 -15.58
C SER A 170 -22.86 -10.31 -16.74
N THR A 171 -23.17 -9.05 -16.41
CA THR A 171 -23.35 -8.00 -17.44
C THR A 171 -22.19 -7.03 -17.45
N CYS A 172 -21.62 -6.78 -18.63
CA CYS A 172 -20.61 -5.75 -18.84
C CYS A 172 -21.16 -4.66 -19.76
N SER A 173 -21.13 -3.40 -19.32
CA SER A 173 -21.52 -2.29 -20.19
C SER A 173 -20.46 -2.03 -21.25
N ALA A 174 -20.85 -1.43 -22.38
CA ALA A 174 -19.90 -1.04 -23.42
C ALA A 174 -18.79 -0.12 -22.88
N GLU A 175 -19.13 0.81 -21.99
CA GLU A 175 -18.19 1.70 -21.31
C GLU A 175 -17.15 0.93 -20.48
N ILE A 176 -17.57 -0.04 -19.66
CA ILE A 176 -16.63 -0.81 -18.83
C ILE A 176 -15.76 -1.71 -19.70
N ARG A 177 -16.32 -2.31 -20.74
CA ARG A 177 -15.56 -3.12 -21.70
C ARG A 177 -14.50 -2.28 -22.41
N GLU A 178 -14.84 -1.08 -22.86
CA GLU A 178 -13.92 -0.15 -23.50
C GLU A 178 -12.79 0.27 -22.55
N VAL A 179 -13.12 0.67 -21.31
CA VAL A 179 -12.14 1.04 -20.29
C VAL A 179 -11.14 -0.10 -20.02
N MET A 180 -11.61 -1.35 -19.95
CA MET A 180 -10.74 -2.50 -19.73
C MET A 180 -9.90 -2.85 -20.97
N MET A 181 -10.50 -2.88 -22.16
CA MET A 181 -9.92 -3.54 -23.33
C MET A 181 -9.24 -2.58 -24.33
N ASP A 182 -9.66 -1.31 -24.43
CA ASP A 182 -9.08 -0.37 -25.40
C ASP A 182 -7.83 0.31 -24.80
N PRO A 183 -6.59 0.03 -25.27
CA PRO A 183 -5.37 0.56 -24.66
C PRO A 183 -5.26 2.09 -24.68
N THR A 184 -6.04 2.79 -25.50
CA THR A 184 -6.02 4.26 -25.62
C THR A 184 -6.90 4.95 -24.58
N VAL A 185 -7.94 4.26 -24.10
CA VAL A 185 -8.89 4.79 -23.12
C VAL A 185 -8.31 4.64 -21.72
N HIS A 186 -8.26 5.75 -20.96
CA HIS A 186 -7.66 5.79 -19.62
C HIS A 186 -6.23 5.21 -19.57
N SER A 187 -5.41 5.49 -20.58
CA SER A 187 -4.12 4.83 -20.80
C SER A 187 -3.08 5.04 -19.68
N LYS A 188 -3.19 6.13 -18.91
CA LYS A 188 -2.24 6.48 -17.85
C LYS A 188 -2.95 7.08 -16.64
N LYS A 189 -2.60 6.64 -15.42
CA LYS A 189 -3.15 7.14 -14.15
C LYS A 189 -2.76 8.60 -13.92
N VAL A 190 -1.44 8.86 -13.93
CA VAL A 190 -0.85 10.19 -13.74
C VAL A 190 -0.03 10.55 -14.97
N GLU A 191 -0.39 11.62 -15.66
CA GLU A 191 0.36 12.20 -16.77
C GLU A 191 1.23 13.37 -16.29
N LEU A 192 2.51 13.33 -16.67
CA LEU A 192 3.52 14.34 -16.33
C LEU A 192 4.01 15.09 -17.57
N ASP A 193 3.56 14.66 -18.76
CA ASP A 193 3.79 15.36 -20.01
C ASP A 193 2.84 16.57 -20.13
N GLY A 194 3.40 17.77 -19.94
CA GLY A 194 2.64 19.02 -20.00
C GLY A 194 2.00 19.30 -21.36
N GLU A 195 2.49 18.71 -22.46
CA GLU A 195 1.89 18.89 -23.80
C GLU A 195 0.56 18.15 -23.95
N LYS A 196 0.32 17.12 -23.12
CA LYS A 196 -0.93 16.35 -23.11
C LYS A 196 -1.97 16.86 -22.11
N GLY A 197 -1.60 17.86 -21.31
CA GLY A 197 -2.38 18.30 -20.17
C GLY A 197 -2.18 17.36 -18.97
N LEU A 198 -1.82 17.94 -17.82
CA LEU A 198 -1.53 17.18 -16.61
C LEU A 198 -2.80 16.60 -15.99
N VAL A 199 -3.88 17.38 -15.95
CA VAL A 199 -5.17 16.98 -15.38
C VAL A 199 -5.98 16.17 -16.40
N GLU A 200 -6.28 16.76 -17.55
CA GLU A 200 -7.12 16.15 -18.58
C GLU A 200 -6.48 14.93 -19.26
N GLY A 201 -5.14 14.82 -19.22
CA GLY A 201 -4.39 13.64 -19.67
C GLY A 201 -4.25 12.53 -18.62
N SER A 202 -4.61 12.81 -17.36
CA SER A 202 -4.57 11.84 -16.27
C SER A 202 -5.90 11.09 -16.10
N SER A 203 -5.82 9.83 -15.68
CA SER A 203 -6.98 8.99 -15.38
C SER A 203 -7.34 8.92 -13.90
N VAL A 204 -6.51 9.50 -13.02
CA VAL A 204 -6.80 9.66 -11.60
C VAL A 204 -8.08 10.47 -11.40
N ASN A 205 -8.87 10.13 -10.40
CA ASN A 205 -10.20 10.68 -10.16
C ASN A 205 -10.20 11.85 -9.18
N PHE A 206 -9.08 12.56 -9.03
CA PHE A 206 -9.01 13.79 -8.23
C PHE A 206 -9.64 14.99 -8.96
N TYR A 207 -9.79 14.89 -10.27
CA TYR A 207 -10.43 15.90 -11.11
C TYR A 207 -11.56 15.25 -11.90
N GLY A 208 -12.76 15.84 -11.82
CA GLY A 208 -13.93 15.38 -12.55
C GLY A 208 -13.79 15.58 -14.06
N PRO A 209 -14.58 14.86 -14.88
CA PRO A 209 -14.58 15.04 -16.33
C PRO A 209 -14.79 16.50 -16.73
N GLY A 210 -13.96 16.98 -17.66
CA GLY A 210 -14.05 18.34 -18.20
C GLY A 210 -13.29 19.42 -17.40
N VAL A 211 -12.69 19.08 -16.26
CA VAL A 211 -11.72 19.95 -15.58
C VAL A 211 -10.41 19.91 -16.35
N THR A 212 -9.86 21.08 -16.68
CA THR A 212 -8.55 21.22 -17.34
C THR A 212 -7.45 21.56 -16.34
N THR A 213 -6.20 21.40 -16.76
CA THR A 213 -5.02 21.84 -16.00
C THR A 213 -5.08 23.33 -15.65
N GLU A 214 -5.59 24.15 -16.57
CA GLU A 214 -5.77 25.59 -16.36
C GLU A 214 -6.88 25.88 -15.35
N ASP A 215 -8.04 25.22 -15.47
CA ASP A 215 -9.16 25.36 -14.53
C ASP A 215 -8.69 25.05 -13.09
N ALA A 216 -7.99 23.94 -12.89
CA ALA A 216 -7.51 23.50 -11.58
C ALA A 216 -6.48 24.47 -10.98
N ARG A 217 -5.49 24.90 -11.77
CA ARG A 217 -4.50 25.89 -11.30
C ARG A 217 -5.16 27.21 -10.93
N ALA A 218 -6.06 27.71 -11.76
CA ALA A 218 -6.80 28.95 -11.50
C ALA A 218 -7.62 28.85 -10.22
N TYR A 219 -8.29 27.71 -9.99
CA TYR A 219 -9.04 27.46 -8.77
C TYR A 219 -8.14 27.48 -7.53
N PHE A 220 -7.08 26.67 -7.49
CA PHE A 220 -6.20 26.61 -6.32
C PHE A 220 -5.47 27.93 -6.06
N ASP A 221 -5.12 28.69 -7.11
CA ASP A 221 -4.55 30.03 -6.94
C ASP A 221 -5.56 31.04 -6.38
N SER A 222 -6.86 30.86 -6.64
CA SER A 222 -7.91 31.75 -6.14
C SER A 222 -8.23 31.58 -4.65
N ILE A 223 -8.02 30.38 -4.09
CA ILE A 223 -8.33 30.08 -2.68
C ILE A 223 -7.12 30.25 -1.75
N LYS A 224 -5.91 30.36 -2.30
CA LYS A 224 -4.68 30.61 -1.52
C LYS A 224 -4.74 31.96 -0.82
N VAL A 225 -4.51 31.95 0.50
CA VAL A 225 -4.41 33.17 1.30
C VAL A 225 -2.97 33.69 1.26
N LYS A 226 -2.74 34.79 0.55
CA LYS A 226 -1.40 35.38 0.41
C LYS A 226 -0.88 35.91 1.75
N GLY A 227 0.31 35.47 2.14
CA GLY A 227 0.99 35.92 3.36
C GLY A 227 0.56 35.17 4.63
N ASP A 228 -0.29 34.15 4.50
CA ASP A 228 -0.57 33.23 5.60
C ASP A 228 0.72 32.47 5.99
N ARG A 229 1.01 32.46 7.29
CA ARG A 229 2.19 31.80 7.86
C ARG A 229 1.88 30.39 8.37
N SER A 230 0.61 30.02 8.41
CA SER A 230 0.11 28.72 8.82
C SER A 230 -0.99 28.23 7.87
N PRO A 231 -0.73 28.18 6.55
CA PRO A 231 -1.74 27.79 5.58
C PRO A 231 -2.19 26.34 5.80
N VAL A 232 -3.48 26.10 5.55
CA VAL A 232 -4.00 24.74 5.39
C VAL A 232 -3.49 24.10 4.08
N GLU A 233 -3.55 22.79 3.99
CA GLU A 233 -3.20 22.03 2.79
C GLU A 233 -4.37 22.06 1.78
N TYR A 234 -4.53 23.20 1.09
CA TYR A 234 -5.63 23.43 0.15
C TYR A 234 -5.82 22.28 -0.85
N GLY A 235 -7.05 21.81 -1.01
CA GLY A 235 -7.39 20.73 -1.95
C GLY A 235 -7.13 19.31 -1.46
N LEU A 236 -6.47 19.12 -0.31
CA LEU A 236 -6.00 17.80 0.16
C LEU A 236 -7.09 16.72 0.19
N ASN A 237 -8.31 17.09 0.54
CA ASN A 237 -9.40 16.14 0.77
C ASN A 237 -10.61 16.42 -0.13
N SER A 238 -10.40 16.67 -1.42
CA SER A 238 -11.51 16.91 -2.32
C SER A 238 -11.26 16.43 -3.73
N ARG A 239 -12.35 16.16 -4.47
CA ARG A 239 -12.31 16.06 -5.92
C ARG A 239 -12.75 17.38 -6.51
N LEU A 240 -11.97 17.95 -7.41
CA LEU A 240 -12.37 19.16 -8.11
C LEU A 240 -13.28 18.82 -9.28
N VAL A 241 -14.46 19.44 -9.38
CA VAL A 241 -15.43 19.18 -10.46
C VAL A 241 -15.86 20.45 -11.16
N LYS A 242 -16.23 20.32 -12.44
CA LYS A 242 -16.79 21.40 -13.25
C LYS A 242 -18.29 21.22 -13.39
N LEU A 243 -19.06 22.16 -12.86
CA LEU A 243 -20.51 22.17 -12.93
C LEU A 243 -21.01 22.59 -14.32
N GLU A 244 -22.29 22.37 -14.62
CA GLU A 244 -22.91 22.73 -15.91
C GLU A 244 -22.82 24.24 -16.24
N ASN A 245 -22.73 25.08 -15.21
CA ASN A 245 -22.54 26.54 -15.34
C ASN A 245 -21.06 26.94 -15.58
N ASN A 246 -20.15 25.99 -15.77
CA ASN A 246 -18.68 26.14 -15.84
C ASN A 246 -17.98 26.57 -14.55
N GLU A 247 -18.69 26.56 -13.41
CA GLU A 247 -18.08 26.80 -12.11
C GLU A 247 -17.25 25.60 -11.66
N ILE A 248 -16.08 25.88 -11.08
CA ILE A 248 -15.19 24.88 -10.51
C ILE A 248 -15.42 24.84 -9.00
N VAL A 249 -15.77 23.66 -8.48
CA VAL A 249 -16.07 23.45 -7.05
C VAL A 249 -15.40 22.19 -6.52
N GLU A 250 -15.12 22.17 -5.23
CA GLU A 250 -14.61 21.00 -4.51
C GLU A 250 -15.76 20.11 -4.02
N GLU A 251 -15.72 18.84 -4.39
CA GLU A 251 -16.48 17.77 -3.73
C GLU A 251 -15.63 17.22 -2.58
N THR A 252 -15.80 17.81 -1.40
CA THR A 252 -15.03 17.44 -0.20
C THR A 252 -15.30 16.01 0.26
N TYR A 253 -14.23 15.30 0.65
CA TYR A 253 -14.25 13.98 1.26
C TYR A 253 -14.63 14.11 2.74
N LYS A 254 -15.89 13.82 3.05
CA LYS A 254 -16.43 13.92 4.41
C LYS A 254 -17.73 13.16 4.59
N ILE A 255 -18.16 12.98 5.83
CA ILE A 255 -19.52 12.54 6.15
C ILE A 255 -20.53 13.56 5.59
N GLY A 256 -21.52 13.05 4.87
CA GLY A 256 -22.49 13.85 4.12
C GLY A 256 -21.95 14.44 2.81
N GLY A 257 -20.69 14.17 2.45
CA GLY A 257 -20.03 14.57 1.20
C GLY A 257 -19.61 13.38 0.34
N LEU A 258 -18.56 13.57 -0.46
CA LEU A 258 -17.98 12.49 -1.25
C LEU A 258 -17.33 11.46 -0.30
N TYR A 259 -17.47 10.17 -0.64
CA TYR A 259 -17.07 9.02 0.18
C TYR A 259 -17.78 8.82 1.52
N ASN A 260 -18.96 9.45 1.71
CA ASN A 260 -19.77 9.32 2.92
C ASN A 260 -19.82 7.91 3.52
N ASP A 261 -20.21 6.91 2.73
CA ASP A 261 -20.49 5.56 3.26
C ASP A 261 -19.23 4.89 3.85
N ALA A 262 -18.08 5.08 3.19
CA ALA A 262 -16.80 4.58 3.71
C ALA A 262 -16.37 5.37 4.95
N LEU A 263 -16.47 6.70 4.92
CA LEU A 263 -16.06 7.57 6.02
C LEU A 263 -16.92 7.40 7.29
N VAL A 264 -18.20 7.06 7.14
CA VAL A 264 -19.06 6.69 8.28
C VAL A 264 -18.51 5.45 8.99
N GLU A 265 -18.07 4.42 8.25
CA GLU A 265 -17.48 3.23 8.85
C GLU A 265 -16.08 3.51 9.42
N VAL A 266 -15.24 4.30 8.75
CA VAL A 266 -13.95 4.77 9.29
C VAL A 266 -14.16 5.46 10.65
N VAL A 267 -15.04 6.46 10.70
CA VAL A 267 -15.32 7.24 11.92
C VAL A 267 -15.95 6.39 13.02
N LYS A 268 -16.78 5.40 12.68
CA LYS A 268 -17.32 4.44 13.66
C LYS A 268 -16.18 3.67 14.36
N TRP A 269 -15.19 3.19 13.61
CA TRP A 269 -14.05 2.48 14.19
C TRP A 269 -13.10 3.40 14.95
N LEU A 270 -12.88 4.63 14.48
CA LEU A 270 -12.09 5.63 15.23
C LEU A 270 -12.77 6.01 16.56
N ASN A 271 -14.10 6.14 16.59
CA ASN A 271 -14.84 6.37 17.84
C ASN A 271 -14.71 5.18 18.82
N GLU A 272 -14.62 3.95 18.30
CA GLU A 272 -14.33 2.78 19.12
C GLU A 272 -12.88 2.81 19.63
N ALA A 273 -11.92 3.14 18.77
CA ALA A 273 -10.49 3.26 19.09
C ALA A 273 -10.22 4.27 20.21
N ILE A 274 -10.92 5.41 20.24
CA ILE A 274 -10.75 6.46 21.27
C ILE A 274 -10.81 5.89 22.69
N LYS A 275 -11.65 4.87 22.93
CA LYS A 275 -11.84 4.26 24.26
C LYS A 275 -10.59 3.54 24.78
N TYR A 276 -9.69 3.18 23.88
CA TYR A 276 -8.49 2.40 24.16
C TYR A 276 -7.20 3.21 23.99
N THR A 277 -7.32 4.52 23.75
CA THR A 277 -6.17 5.41 23.62
C THR A 277 -5.30 5.38 24.87
N GLU A 278 -3.98 5.37 24.67
CA GLU A 278 -3.01 5.15 25.74
C GLU A 278 -2.80 6.39 26.61
N ASN A 279 -3.12 7.57 26.08
CA ASN A 279 -2.97 8.84 26.76
C ASN A 279 -3.89 9.94 26.18
N ASP A 280 -3.99 11.06 26.89
CA ASP A 280 -4.87 12.18 26.51
C ASP A 280 -4.45 12.89 25.20
N LYS A 281 -3.16 12.88 24.85
CA LYS A 281 -2.65 13.49 23.60
C LYS A 281 -3.09 12.66 22.40
N GLN A 282 -2.95 11.34 22.47
CA GLN A 282 -3.45 10.41 21.47
C GLN A 282 -4.96 10.56 21.28
N ALA A 283 -5.70 10.61 22.39
CA ALA A 283 -7.15 10.85 22.35
C ALA A 283 -7.50 12.20 21.73
N SER A 284 -6.69 13.24 21.98
CA SER A 284 -6.87 14.58 21.40
C SER A 284 -6.66 14.60 19.90
N ALA A 285 -5.55 14.01 19.41
CA ALA A 285 -5.29 13.86 18.00
C ALA A 285 -6.45 13.11 17.31
N MET A 286 -6.85 11.97 17.85
CA MET A 286 -7.92 11.15 17.28
C MET A 286 -9.27 11.88 17.20
N ARG A 287 -9.61 12.72 18.19
CA ARG A 287 -10.82 13.57 18.13
C ARG A 287 -10.77 14.56 16.98
N HIS A 288 -9.62 15.20 16.72
CA HIS A 288 -9.45 16.10 15.57
C HIS A 288 -9.52 15.35 14.24
N LEU A 289 -8.96 14.13 14.16
CA LEU A 289 -9.08 13.30 12.95
C LEU A 289 -10.55 12.92 12.66
N ILE A 290 -11.29 12.50 13.68
CA ILE A 290 -12.73 12.23 13.55
C ILE A 290 -13.45 13.49 13.09
N LYS A 291 -13.15 14.64 13.72
CA LYS A 291 -13.79 15.90 13.37
C LYS A 291 -13.52 16.32 11.93
N TYR A 292 -12.29 16.14 11.47
CA TYR A 292 -11.89 16.33 10.08
C TYR A 292 -12.72 15.47 9.12
N TYR A 293 -12.92 14.18 9.40
CA TYR A 293 -13.78 13.33 8.56
C TYR A 293 -15.26 13.70 8.61
N GLU A 294 -15.75 14.20 9.76
CA GLU A 294 -17.13 14.68 9.88
C GLU A 294 -17.38 15.97 9.10
N THR A 295 -16.43 16.90 9.10
CA THR A 295 -16.64 18.26 8.56
C THR A 295 -15.98 18.51 7.21
N GLY A 296 -14.93 17.77 6.89
CA GLY A 296 -14.00 18.01 5.78
C GLY A 296 -13.06 19.21 6.01
N ASP A 297 -12.95 19.72 7.24
CA ASP A 297 -12.22 20.96 7.55
C ASP A 297 -10.70 20.75 7.65
N LEU A 298 -9.94 21.41 6.78
CA LEU A 298 -8.47 21.31 6.76
C LEU A 298 -7.78 22.00 7.95
N GLU A 299 -8.48 22.85 8.70
CA GLU A 299 -7.98 23.34 9.99
C GLU A 299 -8.00 22.22 11.03
N GLU A 300 -9.03 21.37 11.05
CA GLU A 300 -9.10 20.18 11.92
C GLU A 300 -8.03 19.16 11.54
N TRP A 301 -7.72 19.01 10.25
CA TRP A 301 -6.56 18.24 9.78
C TRP A 301 -5.24 18.81 10.30
N SER A 302 -5.06 20.13 10.25
CA SER A 302 -3.87 20.78 10.79
C SER A 302 -3.77 20.57 12.31
N LEU A 303 -4.88 20.70 13.04
CA LEU A 303 -4.94 20.44 14.48
C LEU A 303 -4.65 18.98 14.82
N TYR A 304 -5.19 18.03 14.04
CA TYR A 304 -4.84 16.61 14.15
C TYR A 304 -3.33 16.42 14.06
N ASN A 305 -2.69 16.92 13.01
CA ASN A 305 -1.26 16.77 12.79
C ASN A 305 -0.42 17.43 13.90
N ILE A 306 -0.81 18.61 14.39
CA ILE A 306 -0.12 19.28 15.50
C ILE A 306 -0.21 18.47 16.79
N ASN A 307 -1.36 17.86 17.08
CA ASN A 307 -1.54 17.01 18.26
C ASN A 307 -0.81 15.68 18.09
N TRP A 308 -0.88 15.08 16.92
CA TRP A 308 -0.23 13.81 16.59
C TRP A 308 1.29 13.90 16.72
N VAL A 309 1.93 14.94 16.20
CA VAL A 309 3.39 15.15 16.34
C VAL A 309 3.81 15.26 17.82
N LYS A 310 2.95 15.80 18.69
CA LYS A 310 3.23 15.95 20.13
C LYS A 310 2.96 14.68 20.94
N ASP A 311 2.21 13.75 20.37
CA ASP A 311 1.94 12.44 20.96
C ASP A 311 3.10 11.49 20.65
N THR A 312 4.17 11.61 21.45
CA THR A 312 5.38 10.78 21.33
C THR A 312 5.45 9.69 22.41
N GLU A 313 4.39 9.57 23.21
CA GLU A 313 4.27 8.63 24.32
C GLU A 313 3.31 7.51 23.91
N GLY A 314 3.63 6.27 24.26
CA GLY A 314 2.78 5.13 23.94
C GLY A 314 3.51 4.02 23.21
N VAL A 315 2.77 2.96 22.93
CA VAL A 315 3.23 1.76 22.23
C VAL A 315 2.59 1.64 20.86
N VAL A 316 1.40 2.18 20.65
CA VAL A 316 0.64 2.12 19.41
C VAL A 316 0.59 3.51 18.80
N ASP A 317 0.96 3.64 17.53
CA ASP A 317 0.77 4.86 16.74
C ASP A 317 0.03 4.50 15.43
N TYR A 318 -0.40 5.51 14.70
CA TYR A 318 -1.10 5.32 13.43
C TYR A 318 -1.00 6.52 12.51
N ILE A 319 -1.08 6.22 11.22
CA ILE A 319 -1.38 7.17 10.16
C ILE A 319 -2.74 6.75 9.60
N ASN A 320 -3.70 7.66 9.49
CA ASN A 320 -5.00 7.43 8.84
C ASN A 320 -5.50 8.77 8.30
N GLY A 321 -5.64 8.89 6.99
CA GLY A 321 -5.89 10.19 6.36
C GLY A 321 -5.86 10.17 4.84
N PHE A 322 -6.05 11.35 4.25
CA PHE A 322 -5.67 11.63 2.87
C PHE A 322 -4.31 12.35 2.94
N VAL A 323 -3.21 11.65 2.65
CA VAL A 323 -1.88 12.09 3.13
C VAL A 323 -0.95 12.45 1.98
N GLU A 324 -0.59 11.47 1.15
CA GLU A 324 0.41 11.66 0.11
C GLU A 324 -0.21 12.09 -1.22
N VAL A 325 0.41 13.09 -1.84
CA VAL A 325 -0.09 13.74 -3.07
C VAL A 325 0.56 13.20 -4.35
N TYR A 326 1.29 12.09 -4.28
CA TYR A 326 2.05 11.52 -5.41
C TYR A 326 1.16 11.13 -6.60
N ASN A 327 -0.08 10.76 -6.33
CA ASN A 327 -1.04 10.37 -7.37
C ASN A 327 -1.73 11.58 -8.03
N ASP A 328 -1.52 12.79 -7.51
CA ASP A 328 -2.08 14.01 -8.10
C ASP A 328 -1.08 14.63 -9.08
N PRO A 329 -1.42 14.76 -10.38
CA PRO A 329 -0.55 15.39 -11.38
C PRO A 329 -0.18 16.85 -11.06
N LEU A 330 -0.93 17.53 -10.18
CA LEU A 330 -0.63 18.88 -9.68
C LEU A 330 -0.15 18.91 -8.22
N GLY A 331 -0.21 17.79 -7.49
CA GLY A 331 0.27 17.65 -6.13
C GLY A 331 -0.56 18.36 -5.04
N TYR A 332 -1.88 18.41 -5.17
CA TYR A 332 -2.78 19.01 -4.16
C TYR A 332 -3.55 17.96 -3.35
N THR A 333 -4.13 16.97 -4.01
CA THR A 333 -5.08 16.01 -3.43
C THR A 333 -4.37 14.80 -2.86
N GLY A 334 -4.68 14.45 -1.60
CA GLY A 334 -4.08 13.34 -0.89
C GLY A 334 -4.77 12.01 -1.20
N SER A 335 -3.96 10.96 -1.33
CA SER A 335 -4.42 9.58 -1.44
C SER A 335 -4.81 9.05 -0.06
N TYR A 336 -5.89 8.28 0.03
CA TYR A 336 -6.28 7.63 1.30
C TYR A 336 -5.22 6.59 1.69
N GLU A 337 -4.71 6.65 2.91
CA GLU A 337 -3.77 5.66 3.42
C GLU A 337 -3.99 5.36 4.91
N THR A 338 -3.53 4.19 5.33
CA THR A 338 -3.45 3.83 6.73
C THR A 338 -2.23 2.97 6.99
N ILE A 339 -1.51 3.28 8.07
CA ILE A 339 -0.44 2.46 8.64
C ILE A 339 -0.69 2.40 10.14
N VAL A 340 -0.88 1.20 10.70
CA VAL A 340 -1.01 0.99 12.14
C VAL A 340 0.31 0.44 12.65
N GLU A 341 0.86 1.09 13.66
CA GLU A 341 2.25 0.90 14.09
C GLU A 341 2.29 0.47 15.55
N ILE A 342 3.16 -0.50 15.84
CA ILE A 342 3.52 -0.92 17.19
C ILE A 342 4.99 -0.58 17.40
N LYS A 343 5.32 0.06 18.51
CA LYS A 343 6.70 0.34 18.90
C LYS A 343 7.54 -0.94 18.85
N ASP A 344 8.66 -0.90 18.13
CA ASP A 344 9.61 -2.00 18.15
C ASP A 344 10.40 -1.94 19.47
N PHE A 345 10.05 -2.80 20.42
CA PHE A 345 10.67 -2.85 21.74
C PHE A 345 12.16 -3.23 21.68
N GLU A 346 12.54 -4.10 20.74
CA GLU A 346 13.91 -4.58 20.62
C GLU A 346 14.80 -3.49 19.97
N ALA A 347 14.32 -2.88 18.89
CA ALA A 347 14.98 -1.74 18.28
C ALA A 347 15.07 -0.58 19.25
N SER A 348 14.00 -0.25 19.98
CA SER A 348 14.00 0.80 21.00
C SER A 348 15.09 0.57 22.06
N ALA A 349 15.28 -0.66 22.53
CA ALA A 349 16.33 -1.00 23.49
C ALA A 349 17.74 -0.83 22.90
N ARG A 350 17.95 -1.23 21.64
CA ARG A 350 19.21 -1.01 20.91
C ARG A 350 19.49 0.49 20.73
N MET A 351 18.50 1.26 20.29
CA MET A 351 18.63 2.71 20.08
C MET A 351 18.91 3.43 21.41
N ALA A 352 18.21 3.09 22.49
CA ALA A 352 18.47 3.64 23.82
C ALA A 352 19.92 3.41 24.25
N THR A 353 20.44 2.20 24.02
CA THR A 353 21.84 1.89 24.31
C THR A 353 22.80 2.77 23.50
N LEU A 354 22.54 3.00 22.21
CA LEU A 354 23.37 3.88 21.38
C LEU A 354 23.27 5.34 21.83
N MET A 355 22.06 5.83 22.14
CA MET A 355 21.82 7.19 22.61
C MET A 355 22.52 7.47 23.94
N ASP A 356 22.44 6.55 24.89
CA ASP A 356 23.12 6.65 26.20
C ASP A 356 24.65 6.72 26.06
N ASN A 357 25.19 6.25 24.92
CA ASN A 357 26.61 6.26 24.61
C ASN A 357 26.96 7.26 23.48
N ALA A 358 26.04 8.11 23.03
CA ALA A 358 26.24 8.97 21.87
C ALA A 358 27.43 9.93 22.05
N GLN A 359 27.58 10.51 23.25
CA GLN A 359 28.74 11.35 23.57
C GLN A 359 30.06 10.56 23.53
N TRP A 360 30.05 9.31 24.00
CA TRP A 360 31.25 8.47 23.92
C TRP A 360 31.66 8.26 22.47
N PHE A 361 30.72 8.02 21.56
CA PHE A 361 31.03 7.93 20.13
C PHE A 361 31.59 9.25 19.58
N GLU A 362 30.93 10.38 19.84
CA GLU A 362 31.38 11.72 19.41
C GLU A 362 32.82 12.01 19.84
N ASP A 363 33.15 11.76 21.11
CA ASP A 363 34.48 12.01 21.68
C ASP A 363 35.57 11.16 21.00
N HIS A 364 35.21 9.97 20.51
CA HIS A 364 36.12 8.99 19.88
C HIS A 364 36.04 8.98 18.35
N MET A 365 35.26 9.86 17.73
CA MET A 365 35.20 9.95 16.28
C MET A 365 36.55 10.39 15.69
N PRO A 366 36.88 9.93 14.47
CA PRO A 366 38.17 10.23 13.84
C PRO A 366 38.26 11.64 13.22
N PHE A 367 37.24 12.50 13.40
CA PHE A 367 37.29 13.89 12.96
C PHE A 367 38.10 14.79 13.90
N ALA A 368 38.49 15.97 13.39
CA ALA A 368 39.27 16.94 14.15
C ALA A 368 38.50 17.45 15.38
N GLU A 369 39.22 17.84 16.43
CA GLU A 369 38.62 18.21 17.71
C GLU A 369 37.63 19.38 17.59
N ASN A 370 37.92 20.35 16.70
CA ASN A 370 37.04 21.49 16.45
C ASN A 370 35.74 21.13 15.71
N HIS A 371 35.67 19.93 15.12
CA HIS A 371 34.45 19.40 14.50
C HIS A 371 33.64 18.55 15.47
N LYS A 372 34.08 18.33 16.72
CA LYS A 372 33.31 17.61 17.73
C LYS A 372 32.32 18.51 18.45
N LYS A 373 31.15 17.96 18.77
CA LYS A 373 30.18 18.59 19.67
C LYS A 373 30.63 18.43 21.13
N ASP A 374 30.52 19.50 21.89
CA ASP A 374 30.76 19.47 23.34
C ASP A 374 29.65 18.68 24.06
N GLU A 375 28.44 18.70 23.51
CA GLU A 375 27.29 17.93 24.00
C GLU A 375 26.42 17.48 22.81
N VAL A 376 26.17 16.16 22.71
CA VAL A 376 25.22 15.59 21.75
C VAL A 376 23.83 15.54 22.38
N VAL A 377 22.87 16.27 21.81
CA VAL A 377 21.48 16.34 22.28
C VAL A 377 20.49 16.11 21.14
N GLY A 378 19.26 15.72 21.47
CA GLY A 378 18.14 15.72 20.54
C GLY A 378 18.07 14.54 19.57
N ILE A 379 18.64 13.38 19.92
CA ILE A 379 18.55 12.19 19.08
C ILE A 379 17.18 11.54 19.28
N THR A 380 16.38 11.43 18.23
CA THR A 380 15.12 10.67 18.26
C THR A 380 15.01 9.88 16.96
N TYR A 381 15.04 8.55 17.07
CA TYR A 381 14.83 7.65 15.94
C TYR A 381 13.83 6.56 16.33
N ASN A 382 12.73 6.47 15.59
CA ASN A 382 11.63 5.56 15.87
C ASN A 382 11.62 4.43 14.85
N VAL A 383 11.82 3.21 15.34
CA VAL A 383 11.57 1.98 14.58
C VAL A 383 10.29 1.38 15.11
N VAL A 384 9.41 0.98 14.20
CA VAL A 384 8.12 0.38 14.52
C VAL A 384 7.92 -0.92 13.74
N SER A 385 6.98 -1.72 14.23
CA SER A 385 6.42 -2.86 13.54
C SER A 385 5.03 -2.50 13.04
N VAL A 386 4.83 -2.63 11.73
CA VAL A 386 3.52 -2.49 11.10
C VAL A 386 2.60 -3.62 11.54
N ALA A 387 1.45 -3.28 12.10
CA ALA A 387 0.40 -4.21 12.48
C ALA A 387 -0.71 -4.34 11.43
N GLY A 388 -0.82 -3.37 10.52
CA GLY A 388 -1.68 -3.46 9.34
C GLY A 388 -1.69 -2.17 8.53
N GLU A 389 -2.06 -2.30 7.26
CA GLU A 389 -1.99 -1.23 6.26
C GLU A 389 -3.24 -1.26 5.37
N ALA A 390 -3.63 -0.09 4.87
CA ALA A 390 -4.71 0.05 3.90
C ALA A 390 -4.47 1.27 2.99
N GLY A 391 -5.23 1.35 1.91
CA GLY A 391 -5.13 2.47 0.96
C GLY A 391 -3.81 2.46 0.19
N ASP A 392 -3.19 3.61 0.00
CA ASP A 392 -1.95 3.74 -0.79
C ASP A 392 -0.72 3.09 -0.12
N ALA A 393 -0.82 2.72 1.16
CA ALA A 393 0.19 1.96 1.88
C ALA A 393 0.06 0.43 1.72
N SER A 394 -0.92 -0.09 0.95
CA SER A 394 -1.11 -1.54 0.79
C SER A 394 -1.68 -1.92 -0.57
N PRO A 395 -1.19 -2.99 -1.21
CA PRO A 395 -0.13 -3.91 -0.77
C PRO A 395 1.30 -3.46 -1.13
N SER A 396 1.47 -2.35 -1.85
CA SER A 396 2.77 -1.74 -2.11
C SER A 396 3.06 -0.69 -1.04
N THR A 397 3.81 -1.06 -0.01
CA THR A 397 4.07 -0.22 1.16
C THR A 397 5.43 0.50 1.11
N PRO A 398 5.59 1.70 1.69
CA PRO A 398 6.90 2.27 1.96
C PRO A 398 7.70 1.45 2.98
N ILE A 399 8.99 1.77 3.17
CA ILE A 399 9.83 1.22 4.26
C ILE A 399 10.08 2.24 5.38
N GLY A 400 9.61 3.47 5.18
CA GLY A 400 9.68 4.54 6.15
C GLY A 400 8.85 5.75 5.72
N VAL A 401 8.43 6.54 6.68
CA VAL A 401 7.50 7.67 6.52
C VAL A 401 8.00 8.87 7.33
N ASN A 402 7.74 10.08 6.86
CA ASN A 402 8.13 11.31 7.56
C ASN A 402 7.03 12.37 7.47
N LEU A 403 6.20 12.45 8.51
CA LEU A 403 4.96 13.21 8.54
C LEU A 403 4.93 14.22 9.70
N PRO A 404 4.09 15.27 9.61
CA PRO A 404 3.18 15.61 8.52
C PRO A 404 3.88 16.24 7.31
N ASN A 405 3.14 16.39 6.20
CA ASN A 405 3.61 17.05 4.98
C ASN A 405 3.65 18.58 5.08
N SER A 406 2.81 19.19 5.94
CA SER A 406 2.79 20.64 6.15
C SER A 406 4.11 21.21 6.70
N ASN A 407 4.82 21.97 5.87
CA ASN A 407 6.12 22.58 6.20
C ASN A 407 6.09 23.47 7.44
N TRP A 408 5.03 24.26 7.64
CA TRP A 408 4.97 25.16 8.80
C TRP A 408 4.75 24.38 10.10
N ILE A 409 3.96 23.30 10.07
CA ILE A 409 3.80 22.40 11.22
C ILE A 409 5.14 21.75 11.54
N ARG A 410 5.86 21.24 10.52
CA ARG A 410 7.21 20.69 10.69
C ARG A 410 8.17 21.68 11.33
N GLN A 411 8.15 22.93 10.87
CA GLN A 411 9.04 23.98 11.37
C GLN A 411 8.72 24.41 12.82
N VAL A 412 7.44 24.47 13.19
CA VAL A 412 7.01 25.02 14.50
C VAL A 412 6.79 23.95 15.56
N HIS A 413 6.32 22.78 15.16
CA HIS A 413 5.89 21.69 16.04
C HIS A 413 6.72 20.41 15.90
N GLY A 414 7.49 20.26 14.81
CA GLY A 414 8.30 19.09 14.52
C GLY A 414 7.63 18.11 13.56
N SER A 415 8.26 16.96 13.36
CA SER A 415 7.75 15.85 12.55
C SER A 415 8.07 14.52 13.23
N LYS A 416 7.40 13.45 12.81
CA LYS A 416 7.75 12.07 13.16
C LYS A 416 8.32 11.38 11.93
N SER A 417 9.55 10.89 12.05
CA SER A 417 10.19 10.03 11.05
C SER A 417 10.24 8.61 11.59
N VAL A 418 9.71 7.67 10.83
CA VAL A 418 9.51 6.28 11.29
C VAL A 418 10.05 5.31 10.24
N SER A 419 10.78 4.29 10.69
CA SER A 419 11.18 3.15 9.86
C SER A 419 10.30 1.93 10.16
N LEU A 420 9.75 1.31 9.11
CA LEU A 420 8.87 0.16 9.18
C LEU A 420 9.70 -1.13 9.23
N GLY A 421 10.23 -1.44 10.42
CA GLY A 421 11.28 -2.44 10.61
C GLY A 421 10.88 -3.87 10.19
N ASN A 422 9.65 -4.30 10.49
CA ASN A 422 9.16 -5.61 10.09
C ASN A 422 8.88 -5.74 8.58
N ILE A 423 8.54 -4.64 7.90
CA ILE A 423 8.42 -4.58 6.44
C ILE A 423 9.81 -4.73 5.79
N VAL A 424 10.81 -3.98 6.26
CA VAL A 424 12.21 -4.14 5.82
C VAL A 424 12.70 -5.57 6.04
N SER A 425 12.40 -6.14 7.20
CA SER A 425 12.71 -7.54 7.51
C SER A 425 12.03 -8.52 6.56
N ALA A 426 10.77 -8.27 6.20
CA ALA A 426 10.02 -9.13 5.28
C ALA A 426 10.62 -9.11 3.86
N TYR A 427 11.01 -7.93 3.37
CA TYR A 427 11.72 -7.82 2.08
C TYR A 427 13.04 -8.58 2.09
N ALA A 428 13.84 -8.46 3.15
CA ALA A 428 15.11 -9.16 3.28
C ALA A 428 14.90 -10.69 3.23
N ASN A 429 13.93 -11.21 4.00
CA ASN A 429 13.66 -12.65 4.07
C ASN A 429 12.96 -13.21 2.81
N ALA A 430 12.25 -12.37 2.05
CA ALA A 430 11.63 -12.76 0.78
C ALA A 430 12.58 -12.67 -0.43
N SER A 431 13.76 -12.06 -0.28
CA SER A 431 14.68 -11.79 -1.40
C SER A 431 15.25 -13.04 -2.09
N GLY A 432 15.15 -14.21 -1.45
CA GLY A 432 15.66 -15.49 -1.96
C GLY A 432 17.19 -15.57 -1.86
N GLY A 433 17.71 -16.72 -1.39
CA GLY A 433 19.15 -16.87 -1.09
C GLY A 433 20.11 -16.85 -2.28
N GLY A 434 19.62 -16.75 -3.52
CA GLY A 434 20.44 -16.84 -4.73
C GLY A 434 21.46 -15.71 -4.89
N MET A 435 21.14 -14.50 -4.42
CA MET A 435 22.05 -13.34 -4.57
C MET A 435 23.33 -13.50 -3.73
N LEU A 436 23.20 -13.96 -2.48
CA LEU A 436 24.38 -14.17 -1.63
C LEU A 436 25.28 -15.26 -2.22
N ALA A 437 24.71 -16.36 -2.70
CA ALA A 437 25.47 -17.45 -3.31
C ALA A 437 26.17 -17.05 -4.62
N GLU A 438 25.55 -16.19 -5.42
CA GLU A 438 26.10 -15.72 -6.70
C GLU A 438 27.23 -14.70 -6.52
N PHE A 439 27.12 -13.81 -5.52
CA PHE A 439 27.99 -12.64 -5.40
C PHE A 439 28.96 -12.65 -4.20
N ALA A 440 28.82 -13.57 -3.25
CA ALA A 440 29.81 -13.71 -2.19
C ALA A 440 31.16 -14.20 -2.75
N HIS A 441 32.25 -13.75 -2.14
CA HIS A 441 33.60 -14.16 -2.53
C HIS A 441 33.84 -15.66 -2.26
N ASP A 442 33.38 -16.17 -1.11
CA ASP A 442 33.55 -17.56 -0.69
C ASP A 442 32.50 -18.03 0.35
N GLU A 443 32.47 -19.34 0.60
CA GLU A 443 31.57 -19.97 1.58
C GLU A 443 31.78 -19.48 3.03
N ALA A 444 32.95 -18.92 3.36
CA ALA A 444 33.19 -18.38 4.70
C ALA A 444 32.54 -17.00 4.86
N GLU A 445 32.54 -16.17 3.82
CA GLU A 445 31.74 -14.96 3.75
C GLU A 445 30.24 -15.27 3.80
N MET A 446 29.77 -16.22 2.98
CA MET A 446 28.35 -16.62 2.99
C MET A 446 27.89 -17.01 4.40
N ARG A 447 28.62 -17.90 5.07
CA ARG A 447 28.28 -18.34 6.44
C ARG A 447 28.32 -17.20 7.47
N ARG A 448 29.20 -16.21 7.30
CA ARG A 448 29.23 -15.03 8.19
C ARG A 448 28.03 -14.13 7.97
N VAL A 449 27.63 -13.91 6.72
CA VAL A 449 26.43 -13.13 6.39
C VAL A 449 25.18 -13.84 6.89
N GLU A 450 25.07 -15.15 6.69
CA GLU A 450 23.96 -15.94 7.24
C GLU A 450 23.89 -15.86 8.77
N ALA A 451 25.04 -15.91 9.46
CA ALA A 451 25.06 -15.88 10.93
C ALA A 451 24.86 -14.48 11.54
N HIS A 452 25.27 -13.42 10.85
CA HIS A 452 25.43 -12.09 11.45
C HIS A 452 24.94 -10.92 10.60
N GLY A 453 24.62 -11.14 9.32
CA GLY A 453 24.28 -10.09 8.35
C GLY A 453 23.08 -9.26 8.78
N ASP A 454 22.01 -9.91 9.23
CA ASP A 454 20.79 -9.22 9.67
C ASP A 454 21.04 -8.33 10.89
N LEU A 455 21.73 -8.84 11.91
CA LEU A 455 22.07 -8.07 13.10
C LEU A 455 23.04 -6.93 12.77
N ALA A 456 24.05 -7.19 11.94
CA ALA A 456 25.00 -6.18 11.50
C ALA A 456 24.31 -5.07 10.69
N GLY A 457 23.37 -5.41 9.81
CA GLY A 457 22.56 -4.47 9.05
C GLY A 457 21.69 -3.60 9.97
N LYS A 458 20.96 -4.22 10.90
CA LYS A 458 20.16 -3.49 11.90
C LYS A 458 21.01 -2.55 12.76
N LEU A 459 22.19 -3.00 13.21
CA LEU A 459 23.11 -2.19 14.01
C LEU A 459 23.73 -1.05 13.18
N HIS A 460 24.11 -1.31 11.93
CA HIS A 460 24.62 -0.29 11.02
C HIS A 460 23.60 0.83 10.81
N THR A 461 22.34 0.49 10.49
CA THR A 461 21.27 1.48 10.33
C THR A 461 21.03 2.25 11.62
N ALA A 462 20.99 1.56 12.76
CA ALA A 462 20.87 2.21 14.06
C ALA A 462 22.00 3.23 14.32
N MET A 463 23.25 2.85 14.04
CA MET A 463 24.39 3.76 14.17
C MET A 463 24.34 4.90 13.16
N HIS A 464 23.94 4.66 11.91
CA HIS A 464 23.78 5.70 10.89
C HIS A 464 22.84 6.82 11.36
N GLU A 465 21.69 6.42 11.88
CA GLU A 465 20.59 7.32 12.25
C GLU A 465 20.85 8.02 13.59
N VAL A 466 21.29 7.26 14.60
CA VAL A 466 21.44 7.75 15.99
C VAL A 466 22.80 8.40 16.23
N ILE A 467 23.87 7.88 15.64
CA ILE A 467 25.23 8.38 15.84
C ILE A 467 25.68 9.20 14.64
N GLY A 468 25.52 8.69 13.42
CA GLY A 468 26.01 9.32 12.19
C GLY A 468 25.45 10.73 12.00
N HIS A 469 24.12 10.85 11.83
CA HIS A 469 23.47 12.15 11.63
C HIS A 469 23.58 13.10 12.84
N ALA A 470 23.70 12.55 14.05
CA ALA A 470 23.82 13.34 15.27
C ALA A 470 25.26 13.82 15.54
N SER A 471 26.26 13.25 14.87
CA SER A 471 27.68 13.55 15.12
C SER A 471 28.16 14.80 14.40
N GLY A 472 29.17 15.45 14.98
CA GLY A 472 29.94 16.50 14.33
C GLY A 472 29.25 17.87 14.20
N LYS A 473 30.05 18.93 14.13
CA LYS A 473 29.61 20.31 13.88
C LYS A 473 30.39 20.93 12.72
N LEU A 474 29.72 21.83 12.01
CA LEU A 474 30.34 22.65 10.97
C LEU A 474 31.27 23.71 11.61
N GLU A 475 32.23 24.21 10.83
CA GLU A 475 33.00 25.39 11.19
C GLU A 475 32.08 26.62 11.30
N GLU A 476 32.51 27.63 12.04
CA GLU A 476 31.82 28.92 12.04
C GLU A 476 31.74 29.50 10.60
N ASP A 477 30.58 30.04 10.23
CA ASP A 477 30.30 30.69 8.94
C ASP A 477 30.22 29.78 7.69
N VAL A 478 29.94 28.48 7.85
CA VAL A 478 29.64 27.53 6.75
C VAL A 478 28.14 27.32 6.54
#